data_AF-A0A351H5L0-F1
#
_entry.id   AF-A0A351H5L0-F1
#
_cell.length_a   1.000
_cell.length_b   1.000
_cell.length_c   1.000
_cell.angle_alpha   90.00
_cell.angle_beta   90.00
_cell.angle_gamma   90.00
#
_symmetry.space_group_name_H-M   'P 1'
#
loop_
_entity.id
_entity.type
_entity.pdbx_description
1 polymer ?
#
loop_
_entity_poly.entity_id
_entity_poly.type
_entity_poly.pdbx_seq_one_letter_code
_entity_poly.pdbx_strand_id
1 'polypeptide(L)'
;MIDLYSDSDIKIAGSKPSRDIEKRREKTAAPNVPNKEKTENAKALGKRVALEFIRDSKDSSFPDENEDFEMAAQIRLLLSFTATVGFEQFCPDDTLCGIAQKSFIDTVKKEDNGLYKASSDTGAFSFYYLAYRRGSEIDRRIGQTFAMLCSHDGDPVYQELGEALYCWFLSVVKKAATELNLK
;
A
#
# COMPACT_ATOMS: atom_id res chain seq x y z
N MET A 1 54.33 24.95 21.92
CA MET A 1 53.17 24.10 22.28
C MET A 1 52.06 24.57 21.36
N ILE A 2 51.79 23.79 20.32
CA ILE A 2 51.02 24.20 19.14
C ILE A 2 49.58 23.77 19.37
N ASP A 3 48.66 24.75 19.41
CA ASP A 3 47.21 24.55 19.45
C ASP A 3 46.79 23.74 18.21
N LEU A 4 46.24 22.56 18.47
CA LEU A 4 45.82 21.58 17.49
C LEU A 4 44.28 21.59 17.44
N TYR A 5 43.76 21.70 16.22
CA TYR A 5 42.37 21.51 15.79
C TYR A 5 41.42 22.70 15.95
N SER A 6 41.57 23.65 15.02
CA SER A 6 40.48 24.54 14.61
C SER A 6 39.37 23.73 13.95
N ASP A 7 38.23 23.73 14.64
CA ASP A 7 36.89 23.31 14.22
C ASP A 7 36.43 24.12 12.99
N SER A 8 36.83 23.66 11.80
CA SER A 8 36.30 24.16 10.54
C SER A 8 35.27 23.18 10.02
N ASP A 9 34.06 23.28 10.58
CA ASP A 9 32.80 22.82 10.01
C ASP A 9 32.73 23.11 8.50
N ILE A 10 33.05 22.12 7.67
CA ILE A 10 32.79 22.20 6.23
C ILE A 10 31.28 22.07 6.02
N LYS A 11 30.65 23.21 5.78
CA LYS A 11 29.26 23.34 5.33
C LYS A 11 29.12 22.81 3.90
N ILE A 12 28.62 21.58 3.74
CA ILE A 12 28.12 21.09 2.44
C ILE A 12 26.61 21.33 2.39
N ALA A 13 26.22 22.60 2.28
CA ALA A 13 24.94 22.99 1.74
C ALA A 13 25.24 23.93 0.59
N GLY A 14 25.27 23.40 -0.63
CA GLY A 14 25.34 24.21 -1.83
C GLY A 14 24.20 25.23 -1.81
N SER A 15 24.55 26.51 -1.91
CA SER A 15 23.65 27.67 -1.88
C SER A 15 22.85 27.84 -3.19
N LYS A 16 22.24 26.76 -3.66
CA LYS A 16 21.23 26.77 -4.71
C LYS A 16 20.14 25.77 -4.32
N PRO A 17 18.92 26.22 -3.97
CA PRO A 17 17.81 25.28 -3.90
C PRO A 17 17.68 24.62 -5.27
N SER A 18 17.57 23.29 -5.29
CA SER A 18 17.27 22.56 -6.51
C SER A 18 15.93 23.07 -7.04
N ARG A 19 15.94 23.66 -8.24
CA ARG A 19 14.76 24.29 -8.88
C ARG A 19 13.66 23.28 -9.25
N ASP A 20 13.88 21.99 -9.01
CA ASP A 20 12.93 20.92 -9.32
C ASP A 20 12.01 20.55 -8.14
N ILE A 21 12.22 21.11 -6.94
CA ILE A 21 11.33 20.85 -5.77
C ILE A 21 10.11 21.81 -5.78
N GLU A 22 10.12 22.84 -6.62
CA GLU A 22 9.14 23.93 -6.60
C GLU A 22 7.83 23.70 -7.36
N LYS A 23 7.51 22.49 -7.84
CA LYS A 23 6.27 22.25 -8.62
C LYS A 23 5.24 21.30 -8.02
N ARG A 24 5.32 20.94 -6.74
CA ARG A 24 4.27 20.13 -6.10
C ARG A 24 3.76 20.60 -4.74
N ARG A 25 4.05 21.85 -4.35
CA ARG A 25 3.59 22.44 -3.08
C ARG A 25 2.62 23.60 -3.20
N GLU A 26 1.96 23.75 -4.35
CA GLU A 26 0.77 24.61 -4.45
C GLU A 26 -0.49 23.77 -4.41
N LYS A 27 -0.97 23.57 -3.18
CA LYS A 27 -2.39 23.61 -2.78
C LYS A 27 -2.41 23.47 -1.25
N THR A 28 -2.07 24.55 -0.56
CA THR A 28 -2.63 24.80 0.78
C THR A 28 -4.13 25.04 0.57
N ALA A 29 -4.88 23.96 0.35
CA ALA A 29 -6.31 23.99 0.54
C ALA A 29 -6.53 24.28 2.02
N ALA A 30 -7.41 25.24 2.34
CA ALA A 30 -7.93 25.41 3.69
C ALA A 30 -8.28 24.03 4.29
N PRO A 31 -8.15 23.80 5.62
CA PRO A 31 -8.54 22.54 6.22
C PRO A 31 -10.00 22.27 5.86
N ASN A 32 -10.19 21.42 4.85
CA ASN A 32 -11.50 21.05 4.35
C ASN A 32 -12.00 20.09 5.40
N VAL A 33 -12.75 20.58 6.39
CA VAL A 33 -13.38 19.73 7.40
C VAL A 33 -14.14 18.68 6.60
N PRO A 34 -13.71 17.39 6.64
CA PRO A 34 -14.30 16.40 5.77
C PRO A 34 -15.79 16.34 6.07
N ASN A 35 -16.64 16.48 5.05
CA ASN A 35 -18.09 16.33 5.23
C ASN A 35 -18.33 15.00 5.97
N LYS A 36 -19.18 15.01 7.00
CA LYS A 36 -19.48 13.84 7.84
C LYS A 36 -19.82 12.61 6.99
N GLU A 37 -20.59 12.81 5.93
CA GLU A 37 -20.94 11.77 4.96
C GLU A 37 -19.69 11.16 4.28
N LYS A 38 -18.75 11.99 3.81
CA LYS A 38 -17.51 11.50 3.19
C LYS A 38 -16.64 10.74 4.19
N THR A 39 -16.60 11.18 5.45
CA THR A 39 -15.90 10.49 6.54
C THR A 39 -16.51 9.11 6.80
N GLU A 40 -17.85 9.03 6.85
CA GLU A 40 -18.58 7.78 7.01
C GLU A 40 -18.36 6.85 5.82
N ASN A 41 -18.36 7.37 4.59
CA ASN A 41 -18.07 6.61 3.37
C ASN A 41 -16.63 6.10 3.34
N ALA A 42 -15.64 6.90 3.73
CA ALA A 42 -14.24 6.45 3.82
C ALA A 42 -14.08 5.32 4.86
N LYS A 43 -14.76 5.44 6.01
CA LYS A 43 -14.80 4.37 7.00
C LYS A 43 -15.48 3.10 6.44
N ALA A 44 -16.60 3.27 5.74
CA ALA A 44 -17.31 2.16 5.10
C ALA A 44 -16.46 1.48 4.03
N LEU A 45 -15.67 2.24 3.26
CA LEU A 45 -14.74 1.73 2.27
C LEU A 45 -13.69 0.82 2.93
N GLY A 46 -12.99 1.34 3.95
CA GLY A 46 -11.98 0.56 4.68
C GLY A 46 -12.54 -0.72 5.28
N LYS A 47 -13.73 -0.63 5.91
CA LYS A 47 -14.42 -1.81 6.46
C LYS A 47 -14.78 -2.83 5.38
N ARG A 48 -15.33 -2.39 4.25
CA ARG A 48 -15.75 -3.29 3.17
C ARG A 48 -14.56 -4.01 2.54
N VAL A 49 -13.49 -3.29 2.24
CA VAL A 49 -12.26 -3.87 1.69
C VAL A 49 -11.63 -4.86 2.69
N ALA A 50 -11.68 -4.57 4.00
CA ALA A 50 -11.22 -5.52 5.02
C ALA A 50 -12.03 -6.82 5.03
N LEU A 51 -13.35 -6.75 4.89
CA LEU A 51 -14.19 -7.96 4.84
C LEU A 51 -13.93 -8.80 3.60
N GLU A 52 -13.70 -8.17 2.45
CA GLU A 52 -13.30 -8.87 1.21
C GLU A 52 -11.93 -9.55 1.38
N PHE A 53 -10.96 -8.84 1.97
CA PHE A 53 -9.63 -9.38 2.29
C PHE A 53 -9.70 -10.59 3.23
N ILE A 54 -10.51 -10.51 4.30
CA ILE A 54 -10.71 -11.62 5.23
C ILE A 54 -11.38 -12.79 4.54
N ARG A 55 -12.42 -12.56 3.73
CA ARG A 55 -13.12 -13.63 3.01
C ARG A 55 -12.16 -14.39 2.11
N ASP A 56 -11.38 -13.68 1.31
CA ASP A 56 -10.38 -14.26 0.41
C ASP A 56 -9.35 -15.11 1.16
N SER A 57 -8.88 -14.63 2.31
CA SER A 57 -7.92 -15.37 3.15
C SER A 57 -8.46 -16.69 3.71
N LYS A 58 -9.79 -16.82 3.84
CA LYS A 58 -10.48 -18.04 4.32
C LYS A 58 -10.79 -18.99 3.18
N ASP A 59 -11.23 -18.45 2.04
CA ASP A 59 -11.52 -19.24 0.83
C ASP A 59 -10.23 -19.86 0.25
N SER A 60 -9.09 -19.17 0.41
CA SER A 60 -7.76 -19.63 -0.01
C SER A 60 -7.03 -20.47 1.05
N SER A 61 -7.74 -21.09 2.00
CA SER A 61 -7.09 -21.95 3.01
C SER A 61 -6.60 -23.24 2.35
N PHE A 62 -5.30 -23.32 2.10
CA PHE A 62 -4.69 -24.47 1.42
C PHE A 62 -4.60 -25.70 2.35
N PRO A 63 -4.87 -26.93 1.85
CA PRO A 63 -4.94 -28.13 2.68
C PRO A 63 -3.60 -28.79 3.05
N ASP A 64 -2.45 -28.39 2.48
CA ASP A 64 -1.17 -29.13 2.62
C ASP A 64 0.04 -28.26 3.05
N GLU A 65 1.07 -28.91 3.61
CA GLU A 65 2.01 -28.32 4.57
C GLU A 65 3.17 -27.47 3.97
N ASN A 66 3.39 -26.30 4.58
CA ASN A 66 4.53 -25.36 4.48
C ASN A 66 4.71 -24.51 3.20
N GLU A 67 4.78 -25.07 2.00
CA GLU A 67 5.00 -24.27 0.77
C GLU A 67 3.79 -23.35 0.48
N ASP A 68 2.60 -23.85 0.78
CA ASP A 68 1.34 -23.11 0.69
C ASP A 68 1.24 -21.99 1.74
N PHE A 69 1.99 -22.07 2.84
CA PHE A 69 1.97 -21.04 3.89
C PHE A 69 2.73 -19.79 3.47
N GLU A 70 3.91 -19.95 2.86
CA GLU A 70 4.68 -18.83 2.32
C GLU A 70 3.94 -18.13 1.19
N MET A 71 3.36 -18.92 0.27
CA MET A 71 2.53 -18.37 -0.80
C MET A 71 1.32 -17.61 -0.26
N ALA A 72 0.58 -18.20 0.70
CA ALA A 72 -0.55 -17.53 1.34
C ALA A 72 -0.12 -16.23 2.04
N ALA A 73 1.05 -16.20 2.68
CA ALA A 73 1.60 -14.99 3.29
C ALA A 73 1.89 -13.91 2.23
N GLN A 74 2.53 -14.27 1.11
CA GLN A 74 2.82 -13.32 0.04
C GLN A 74 1.55 -12.78 -0.64
N ILE A 75 0.53 -13.62 -0.84
CA ILE A 75 -0.79 -13.19 -1.34
C ILE A 75 -1.38 -12.18 -0.36
N ARG A 76 -1.41 -12.48 0.94
CA ARG A 76 -1.95 -11.58 1.96
C ARG A 76 -1.23 -10.24 2.00
N LEU A 77 0.10 -10.25 1.87
CA LEU A 77 0.91 -9.03 1.80
C LEU A 77 0.59 -8.21 0.53
N LEU A 78 0.48 -8.86 -0.62
CA LEU A 78 0.11 -8.20 -1.87
C LEU A 78 -1.28 -7.56 -1.80
N LEU A 79 -2.28 -8.28 -1.28
CA LEU A 79 -3.65 -7.74 -1.18
C LEU A 79 -3.73 -6.60 -0.16
N SER A 80 -3.02 -6.71 0.97
CA SER A 80 -2.90 -5.63 1.98
C SER A 80 -2.23 -4.38 1.40
N PHE A 81 -1.16 -4.55 0.62
CA PHE A 81 -0.53 -3.47 -0.12
C PHE A 81 -1.50 -2.85 -1.14
N THR A 82 -2.21 -3.69 -1.89
CA THR A 82 -3.17 -3.28 -2.93
C THR A 82 -4.32 -2.46 -2.32
N ALA A 83 -4.82 -2.83 -1.14
CA ALA A 83 -5.77 -2.01 -0.39
C ALA A 83 -5.20 -0.62 -0.11
N THR A 84 -3.96 -0.55 0.38
CA THR A 84 -3.28 0.69 0.76
C THR A 84 -3.17 1.65 -0.42
N VAL A 85 -2.61 1.22 -1.55
CA VAL A 85 -2.49 2.06 -2.74
C VAL A 85 -3.84 2.33 -3.41
N GLY A 86 -4.80 1.40 -3.28
CA GLY A 86 -6.17 1.61 -3.74
C GLY A 86 -6.86 2.76 -2.99
N PHE A 87 -6.65 2.88 -1.67
CA PHE A 87 -7.14 4.03 -0.91
C PHE A 87 -6.46 5.33 -1.35
N GLU A 88 -5.14 5.32 -1.56
CA GLU A 88 -4.40 6.48 -2.08
C GLU A 88 -4.91 6.91 -3.47
N GLN A 89 -5.35 5.97 -4.29
CA GLN A 89 -5.81 6.24 -5.66
C GLN A 89 -7.28 6.68 -5.74
N PHE A 90 -8.12 6.20 -4.83
CA PHE A 90 -9.58 6.37 -4.95
C PHE A 90 -10.21 7.21 -3.84
N CYS A 91 -9.47 7.59 -2.80
CA CYS A 91 -9.94 8.60 -1.86
C CYS A 91 -9.65 10.03 -2.41
N PRO A 92 -10.55 11.00 -2.20
CA PRO A 92 -10.39 12.36 -2.70
C PRO A 92 -9.20 13.14 -2.12
N ASP A 93 -8.80 12.80 -0.89
CA ASP A 93 -7.77 13.50 -0.13
C ASP A 93 -7.11 12.57 0.91
N ASP A 94 -5.95 13.01 1.40
CA ASP A 94 -5.13 12.26 2.36
C ASP A 94 -5.85 11.99 3.69
N THR A 95 -6.80 12.85 4.08
CA THR A 95 -7.55 12.66 5.33
C THR A 95 -8.52 11.49 5.19
N LEU A 96 -9.29 11.45 4.10
CA LEU A 96 -10.18 10.33 3.80
C LEU A 96 -9.42 9.04 3.53
N CYS A 97 -8.25 9.11 2.88
CA CYS A 97 -7.34 7.99 2.72
C CYS A 97 -6.93 7.42 4.09
N GLY A 98 -6.47 8.26 5.01
CA GLY A 98 -6.08 7.85 6.36
C GLY A 98 -7.25 7.25 7.16
N ILE A 99 -8.47 7.76 7.00
CA ILE A 99 -9.68 7.20 7.62
C ILE A 99 -9.98 5.80 7.07
N ALA A 100 -9.92 5.61 5.75
CA ALA A 100 -10.13 4.31 5.11
C ALA A 100 -9.07 3.28 5.54
N GLN A 101 -7.79 3.67 5.51
CA GLN A 101 -6.67 2.83 5.97
C GLN A 101 -6.85 2.41 7.44
N LYS A 102 -7.16 3.35 8.32
CA LYS A 102 -7.41 3.05 9.73
C LYS A 102 -8.59 2.10 9.89
N SER A 103 -9.69 2.35 9.20
CA SER A 103 -10.87 1.49 9.28
C SER A 103 -10.61 0.08 8.75
N PHE A 104 -9.77 -0.05 7.70
CA PHE A 104 -9.32 -1.34 7.19
C PHE A 104 -8.54 -2.10 8.28
N ILE A 105 -7.49 -1.48 8.82
CA ILE A 105 -6.63 -2.08 9.85
C ILE A 105 -7.44 -2.47 11.10
N ASP A 106 -8.28 -1.56 11.61
CA ASP A 106 -9.11 -1.80 12.80
C ASP A 106 -10.09 -2.97 12.56
N THR A 107 -10.64 -3.09 11.36
CA THR A 107 -11.56 -4.19 11.01
C THR A 107 -10.81 -5.51 10.91
N VAL A 108 -9.68 -5.58 10.19
CA VAL A 108 -8.89 -6.82 10.08
C VAL A 108 -8.43 -7.27 11.47
N LYS A 109 -7.87 -6.36 12.27
CA LYS A 109 -7.42 -6.68 13.63
C LYS A 109 -8.53 -7.20 14.55
N LYS A 110 -9.76 -6.67 14.39
CA LYS A 110 -10.91 -7.07 15.20
C LYS A 110 -11.44 -8.45 14.78
N GLU A 111 -11.61 -8.68 13.49
CA GLU A 111 -12.27 -9.88 12.96
C GLU A 111 -11.29 -11.05 12.79
N ASP A 112 -10.01 -10.77 12.53
CA ASP A 112 -8.95 -11.78 12.40
C ASP A 112 -7.57 -11.19 12.75
N ASN A 113 -7.23 -11.21 14.04
CA ASN A 113 -5.94 -10.71 14.54
C ASN A 113 -4.73 -11.56 14.06
N GLY A 114 -4.95 -12.83 13.69
CA GLY A 114 -3.92 -13.68 13.11
C GLY A 114 -3.53 -13.19 11.72
N LEU A 115 -4.55 -12.95 10.88
CA LEU A 115 -4.39 -12.39 9.55
C LEU A 115 -3.72 -11.01 9.59
N TYR A 116 -4.14 -10.12 10.48
CA TYR A 116 -3.51 -8.80 10.64
C TYR A 116 -1.99 -8.90 10.88
N LYS A 117 -1.56 -9.79 11.76
CA LYS A 117 -0.13 -9.99 12.05
C LYS A 117 0.63 -10.54 10.86
N ALA A 118 0.01 -11.44 10.09
CA ALA A 118 0.62 -12.03 8.90
C ALA A 118 0.69 -11.06 7.70
N SER A 119 -0.18 -10.04 7.64
CA SER A 119 -0.33 -9.15 6.48
C SER A 119 0.20 -7.73 6.69
N SER A 120 1.01 -7.50 7.74
CA SER A 120 1.51 -6.19 8.14
C SER A 120 3.03 -6.02 7.98
N ASP A 121 3.68 -6.87 7.19
CA ASP A 121 5.12 -6.78 6.95
C ASP A 121 5.49 -5.57 6.07
N THR A 122 6.17 -4.61 6.68
CA THR A 122 6.66 -3.38 6.06
C THR A 122 7.82 -3.58 5.07
N GLY A 123 8.55 -4.69 5.15
CA GLY A 123 9.64 -5.02 4.23
C GLY A 123 9.13 -5.26 2.81
N ALA A 124 8.14 -6.14 2.67
CA ALA A 124 7.49 -6.44 1.39
C ALA A 124 6.85 -5.19 0.74
N PHE A 125 6.21 -4.34 1.55
CA PHE A 125 5.59 -3.10 1.08
C PHE A 125 6.59 -2.16 0.40
N SER A 126 7.83 -2.12 0.87
CA SER A 126 8.87 -1.26 0.28
C SER A 126 9.18 -1.65 -1.17
N PHE A 127 9.27 -2.95 -1.46
CA PHE A 127 9.47 -3.46 -2.83
C PHE A 127 8.27 -3.14 -3.72
N TYR A 128 7.05 -3.37 -3.22
CA TYR A 128 5.85 -3.05 -3.98
C TYR A 128 5.70 -1.54 -4.25
N TYR A 129 6.03 -0.66 -3.29
CA TYR A 129 6.05 0.78 -3.54
C TYR A 129 7.11 1.20 -4.58
N LEU A 130 8.28 0.54 -4.62
CA LEU A 130 9.28 0.78 -5.67
C LEU A 130 8.75 0.40 -7.05
N ALA A 131 8.06 -0.74 -7.17
CA ALA A 131 7.39 -1.15 -8.40
C ALA A 131 6.30 -0.16 -8.81
N TYR A 132 5.43 0.21 -7.87
CA TYR A 132 4.30 1.12 -8.08
C TYR A 132 4.73 2.53 -8.53
N ARG A 133 5.76 3.11 -7.90
CA ARG A 133 6.21 4.48 -8.18
C ARG A 133 6.91 4.67 -9.54
N ARG A 134 7.34 3.59 -10.20
CA ARG A 134 7.95 3.66 -11.55
C ARG A 134 6.95 4.08 -12.63
N GLY A 135 5.64 3.99 -12.39
CA GLY A 135 4.58 4.61 -13.19
C GLY A 135 4.30 4.00 -14.57
N SER A 136 5.10 3.05 -15.05
CA SER A 136 4.88 2.31 -16.31
C SER A 136 4.82 0.81 -16.03
N GLU A 137 3.86 0.12 -16.67
CA GLU A 137 3.63 -1.34 -16.49
C GLU A 137 3.51 -1.72 -15.01
N ILE A 138 2.71 -0.97 -14.23
CA ILE A 138 2.62 -1.12 -12.77
C ILE A 138 2.18 -2.54 -12.40
N ASP A 139 1.10 -3.01 -13.01
CA ASP A 139 0.54 -4.36 -12.91
C ASP A 139 1.61 -5.44 -13.12
N ARG A 140 2.31 -5.39 -14.24
CA ARG A 140 3.39 -6.34 -14.58
C ARG A 140 4.55 -6.29 -13.57
N ARG A 141 4.94 -5.09 -13.14
CA ARG A 141 6.02 -4.91 -12.15
C ARG A 141 5.63 -5.41 -10.76
N ILE A 142 4.37 -5.27 -10.39
CA ILE A 142 3.84 -5.85 -9.16
C ILE A 142 3.91 -7.38 -9.25
N GLY A 143 3.52 -7.98 -10.38
CA GLY A 143 3.68 -9.42 -10.64
C GLY A 143 5.13 -9.90 -10.50
N GLN A 144 6.08 -9.20 -11.10
CA GLN A 144 7.52 -9.47 -10.95
C GLN A 144 8.00 -9.39 -9.50
N THR A 145 7.53 -8.39 -8.77
CA THR A 145 7.87 -8.21 -7.36
C THR A 145 7.29 -9.33 -6.51
N PHE A 146 6.06 -9.75 -6.78
CA PHE A 146 5.42 -10.88 -6.12
C PHE A 146 6.20 -12.18 -6.35
N ALA A 147 6.55 -12.50 -7.60
CA ALA A 147 7.34 -13.68 -7.92
C ALA A 147 8.69 -13.69 -7.19
N MET A 148 9.39 -12.55 -7.16
CA MET A 148 10.62 -12.38 -6.40
C MET A 148 10.42 -12.62 -4.90
N LEU A 149 9.36 -12.08 -4.29
CA LEU A 149 9.07 -12.26 -2.86
C LEU A 149 8.62 -13.69 -2.51
N CYS A 150 8.09 -14.42 -3.48
CA CYS A 150 7.84 -15.86 -3.37
C CYS A 150 9.11 -16.71 -3.57
N SER A 151 10.29 -16.11 -3.82
CA SER A 151 11.52 -16.82 -4.22
C SER A 151 11.44 -17.55 -5.58
N HIS A 152 10.54 -17.11 -6.46
CA HIS A 152 10.36 -17.59 -7.84
C HIS A 152 10.67 -16.49 -8.87
N ASP A 153 11.77 -15.75 -8.67
CA ASP A 153 12.15 -14.67 -9.58
C ASP A 153 12.33 -15.19 -11.02
N GLY A 154 11.77 -14.44 -11.98
CA GLY A 154 11.75 -14.83 -13.38
C GLY A 154 10.69 -15.87 -13.78
N ASP A 155 9.98 -16.49 -12.85
CA ASP A 155 8.93 -17.48 -13.16
C ASP A 155 7.66 -16.80 -13.72
N PRO A 156 7.26 -17.08 -14.97
CA PRO A 156 6.08 -16.46 -15.57
C PRO A 156 4.77 -16.76 -14.83
N VAL A 157 4.63 -17.95 -14.24
CA VAL A 157 3.39 -18.36 -13.56
C VAL A 157 3.15 -17.50 -12.32
N TYR A 158 4.19 -17.28 -11.52
CA TYR A 158 4.10 -16.44 -10.34
C TYR A 158 3.92 -14.97 -10.70
N GLN A 159 4.55 -14.52 -11.80
CA GLN A 159 4.38 -13.15 -12.28
C GLN A 159 2.93 -12.87 -12.68
N GLU A 160 2.35 -13.75 -13.51
CA GLU A 160 0.96 -13.65 -13.94
C GLU A 160 -0.01 -13.75 -12.77
N LEU A 161 0.27 -14.62 -11.79
CA LEU A 161 -0.52 -14.73 -10.57
C LEU A 161 -0.50 -13.42 -9.77
N GLY A 162 0.67 -12.86 -9.50
CA GLY A 162 0.81 -11.60 -8.76
C GLY A 162 0.14 -10.42 -9.48
N GLU A 163 0.27 -10.36 -10.81
CA GLU A 163 -0.42 -9.37 -11.65
C GLU A 163 -1.94 -9.52 -11.54
N ALA A 164 -2.46 -10.74 -11.70
CA ALA A 164 -3.88 -11.04 -11.62
C ALA A 164 -4.46 -10.69 -10.24
N LEU A 165 -3.78 -11.06 -9.16
CA LEU A 165 -4.18 -10.74 -7.79
C LEU A 165 -4.25 -9.22 -7.56
N TYR A 166 -3.23 -8.49 -8.00
CA TYR A 166 -3.21 -7.03 -7.90
C TYR A 166 -4.37 -6.39 -8.67
N CYS A 167 -4.55 -6.75 -9.94
CA CYS A 167 -5.59 -6.19 -10.79
C CYS A 167 -6.99 -6.50 -10.27
N TRP A 168 -7.21 -7.75 -9.84
CA TRP A 168 -8.48 -8.19 -9.26
C TRP A 168 -8.80 -7.39 -8.00
N PHE A 169 -7.88 -7.34 -7.04
CA PHE A 169 -8.17 -6.73 -5.76
C PHE A 169 -8.26 -5.20 -5.86
N LEU A 170 -7.45 -4.57 -6.71
CA LEU A 170 -7.59 -3.14 -7.00
C LEU A 170 -8.97 -2.82 -7.60
N SER A 171 -9.51 -3.73 -8.42
CA SER A 171 -10.86 -3.61 -8.97
C SER A 171 -11.93 -3.72 -7.88
N VAL A 172 -11.73 -4.58 -6.87
CA VAL A 172 -12.60 -4.65 -5.67
C VAL A 172 -12.61 -3.32 -4.92
N VAL A 173 -11.43 -2.74 -4.65
CA VAL A 173 -11.31 -1.44 -3.96
C VAL A 173 -11.97 -0.32 -4.79
N LYS A 174 -11.70 -0.28 -6.10
CA LYS A 174 -12.28 0.72 -7.02
C LYS A 174 -13.81 0.65 -7.03
N LYS A 175 -14.37 -0.56 -7.13
CA LYS A 175 -15.82 -0.78 -7.12
C LYS A 175 -16.44 -0.28 -5.81
N ALA A 176 -15.86 -0.65 -4.68
CA ALA A 176 -16.32 -0.19 -3.37
C ALA A 176 -16.26 1.35 -3.23
N ALA A 177 -15.17 1.98 -3.69
CA ALA A 177 -15.03 3.44 -3.63
C ALA A 177 -16.03 4.17 -4.53
N THR A 178 -16.31 3.60 -5.72
CA THR A 178 -17.30 4.15 -6.67
C THR A 178 -18.71 4.07 -6.08
N GLU A 179 -19.09 2.91 -5.52
CA GLU A 179 -20.42 2.72 -4.90
C GLU A 179 -20.63 3.61 -3.66
N LEU A 180 -19.55 4.06 -3.01
CA LEU A 180 -19.56 4.96 -1.86
C LEU A 180 -19.35 6.44 -2.24
N ASN A 181 -19.37 6.79 -3.52
CA ASN A 181 -19.20 8.16 -4.03
C ASN A 181 -17.92 8.85 -3.53
N LEU A 182 -16.83 8.10 -3.39
CA LEU A 182 -15.50 8.62 -3.03
C LEU A 182 -14.64 8.95 -4.26
N LYS A 183 -15.03 8.45 -5.44
CA LYS A 183 -14.33 8.64 -6.70
C LYS A 183 -15.26 9.22 -7.75
#